data_AF-A0A935HHP0-F1
#
_entry.id   AF-A0A935HHP0-F1
#
_cell.length_a   1.000
_cell.length_b   1.000
_cell.length_c   1.000
_cell.angle_alpha   90.00
_cell.angle_beta   90.00
_cell.angle_gamma   90.00
#
_symmetry.space_group_name_H-M   'P 1'
#
loop_
_entity.id
_entity.type
_entity.pdbx_description
1 polymer ?
#
loop_
_entity_poly.entity_id
_entity_poly.type
_entity_poly.pdbx_seq_one_letter_code
_entity_poly.pdbx_strand_id
1 'polypeptide(L)'
;MARQMMPFTIYDINSGMKLYNTELAKTYIKLCPNSMAFSDIIGLVFISQRHLVLEHPINIKPRVEGKSTIGVRTAFDTMMEILNVVILFNPMRVFLPISILFVVLGLGWAIQFLIMGKGLSTGASMLISMGVIFFTIGLISEQLSQLRKSSVLKMGDSDY
;
A
#
# COMPACT_ATOMS: atom_id res chain seq x y z
N MET A 1 -12.00 -3.60 -2.28
CA MET A 1 -11.19 -2.50 -2.84
C MET A 1 -10.00 -2.97 -3.69
N ALA A 2 -9.38 -4.13 -3.42
CA ALA A 2 -8.26 -4.63 -4.24
C ALA A 2 -8.62 -5.14 -5.66
N ARG A 3 -9.89 -5.49 -5.92
CA ARG A 3 -10.38 -6.03 -7.21
C ARG A 3 -10.22 -5.06 -8.40
N GLN A 4 -10.11 -3.76 -8.15
CA GLN A 4 -10.17 -2.74 -9.20
C GLN A 4 -8.78 -2.36 -9.76
N MET A 5 -7.70 -2.95 -9.24
CA MET A 5 -6.33 -2.50 -9.51
C MET A 5 -5.42 -3.56 -10.14
N MET A 6 -5.91 -4.78 -10.39
CA MET A 6 -5.13 -5.87 -11.01
C MET A 6 -5.93 -6.60 -12.10
N PRO A 7 -5.28 -7.04 -13.20
CA PRO A 7 -5.94 -7.69 -14.34
C PRO A 7 -6.38 -9.15 -14.08
N PHE A 8 -6.14 -9.69 -12.89
CA PHE A 8 -6.50 -11.07 -12.52
C PHE A 8 -7.66 -11.06 -11.51
N THR A 9 -8.69 -11.86 -11.79
CA THR A 9 -9.88 -11.95 -10.93
C THR A 9 -9.58 -12.91 -9.78
N ILE A 10 -9.14 -12.35 -8.66
CA ILE A 10 -8.94 -13.07 -7.39
C ILE A 10 -10.16 -12.79 -6.53
N TYR A 11 -10.87 -13.86 -6.19
CA TYR A 11 -12.14 -13.85 -5.48
C TYR A 11 -11.94 -13.66 -3.97
N ASP A 12 -10.89 -14.27 -3.40
CA ASP A 12 -10.61 -14.17 -1.96
C ASP A 12 -9.11 -14.10 -1.66
N ILE A 13 -8.59 -12.87 -1.73
CA ILE A 13 -7.20 -12.60 -1.37
C ILE A 13 -6.94 -12.78 0.13
N ASN A 14 -7.98 -12.73 0.99
CA ASN A 14 -7.85 -12.79 2.44
C ASN A 14 -7.94 -14.23 2.99
N SER A 15 -8.00 -15.24 2.11
CA SER A 15 -7.99 -16.63 2.55
C SER A 15 -6.72 -16.95 3.33
N GLY A 16 -6.89 -17.49 4.54
CA GLY A 16 -5.79 -17.97 5.37
C GLY A 16 -5.16 -19.28 4.88
N MET A 17 -5.82 -19.97 3.95
CA MET A 17 -5.35 -21.24 3.39
C MET A 17 -4.79 -21.00 1.99
N LYS A 18 -3.46 -21.01 1.88
CA LYS A 18 -2.72 -20.81 0.62
C LYS A 18 -1.55 -21.80 0.54
N LEU A 19 -1.31 -22.35 -0.65
CA LEU A 19 -0.13 -23.18 -0.94
C LEU A 19 0.81 -22.41 -1.86
N TYR A 20 2.11 -22.50 -1.58
CA TYR A 20 3.15 -21.81 -2.34
C TYR A 20 4.26 -22.79 -2.71
N ASN A 21 4.92 -22.53 -3.85
CA ASN A 21 6.21 -23.16 -4.13
C ASN A 21 7.22 -22.71 -3.05
N THR A 22 7.89 -23.67 -2.41
CA THR A 22 8.80 -23.43 -1.30
C THR A 22 9.99 -22.53 -1.67
N GLU A 23 10.54 -22.68 -2.87
CA GLU A 23 11.68 -21.87 -3.33
C GLU A 23 11.25 -20.41 -3.53
N LEU A 24 10.17 -20.18 -4.27
CA LEU A 24 9.63 -18.84 -4.49
C LEU A 24 9.19 -18.18 -3.16
N ALA A 25 8.57 -18.94 -2.26
CA ALA A 25 8.15 -18.44 -0.97
C ALA A 25 9.35 -17.97 -0.13
N LYS A 26 10.46 -18.72 -0.10
CA LYS A 26 11.69 -18.32 0.61
C LYS A 26 12.34 -17.06 0.03
N THR A 27 12.21 -16.82 -1.27
CA THR A 27 12.70 -15.59 -1.90
C THR A 27 11.89 -14.38 -1.46
N TYR A 28 10.56 -14.49 -1.48
CA TYR A 28 9.67 -13.36 -1.24
C TYR A 28 9.25 -13.15 0.22
N ILE A 29 9.45 -14.13 1.11
CA ILE A 29 9.15 -13.99 2.54
C ILE A 29 9.89 -12.81 3.17
N LYS A 30 11.07 -12.46 2.65
CA LYS A 30 11.89 -11.31 3.08
C LYS A 30 11.24 -9.95 2.77
N LEU A 31 10.28 -9.90 1.84
CA LEU A 31 9.50 -8.71 1.51
C LEU A 31 8.24 -8.58 2.40
N CYS A 32 7.85 -9.64 3.09
CA CYS A 32 6.61 -9.70 3.83
C CYS A 32 6.84 -9.28 5.30
N PRO A 33 5.87 -8.60 5.93
CA PRO A 33 5.90 -8.28 7.35
C PRO A 33 5.61 -9.53 8.20
N ASN A 34 6.06 -9.50 9.45
CA ASN A 34 5.82 -10.55 10.45
C ASN A 34 4.45 -10.41 11.14
N SER A 35 3.40 -10.10 10.37
CA SER A 35 2.06 -9.78 10.89
C SER A 35 0.97 -10.55 10.10
N MET A 36 -0.30 -10.37 10.46
CA MET A 36 -1.44 -11.08 9.88
C MET A 36 -1.56 -10.88 8.36
N ALA A 37 -1.16 -9.73 7.80
CA ALA A 37 -1.15 -9.50 6.35
C ALA A 37 -0.01 -10.20 5.61
N PHE A 38 0.81 -11.02 6.29
CA PHE A 38 1.79 -11.89 5.62
C PHE A 38 1.16 -12.63 4.44
N SER A 39 0.01 -13.28 4.65
CA SER A 39 -0.67 -14.08 3.64
C SER A 39 -1.13 -13.23 2.44
N ASP A 40 -1.58 -12.01 2.69
CA ASP A 40 -2.07 -11.11 1.64
C ASP A 40 -0.92 -10.52 0.83
N ILE A 41 0.17 -10.16 1.53
CA ILE A 41 1.35 -9.54 0.93
C ILE A 41 2.10 -10.54 0.10
N ILE A 42 2.34 -11.76 0.59
CA ILE A 42 3.01 -12.79 -0.21
C ILE A 42 2.16 -13.14 -1.45
N GLY A 43 0.83 -13.21 -1.31
CA GLY A 43 -0.07 -13.36 -2.46
C GLY A 43 0.08 -12.22 -3.48
N LEU A 44 0.12 -10.97 -3.00
CA LEU A 44 0.28 -9.78 -3.83
C LEU A 44 1.66 -9.71 -4.50
N VAL A 45 2.73 -10.15 -3.82
CA VAL A 45 4.06 -10.31 -4.42
C VAL A 45 4.01 -11.32 -5.57
N PHE A 46 3.39 -12.49 -5.36
CA PHE A 46 3.30 -13.53 -6.38
C PHE A 46 2.57 -13.01 -7.63
N ILE A 47 1.46 -12.29 -7.45
CA ILE A 47 0.71 -11.68 -8.56
C ILE A 47 1.54 -10.58 -9.24
N SER A 48 2.18 -9.71 -8.46
CA SER A 48 3.00 -8.61 -8.98
C SER A 48 4.20 -9.10 -9.78
N GLN A 49 4.77 -10.26 -9.41
CA GLN A 49 5.90 -10.90 -10.10
C GLN A 49 5.45 -11.80 -11.26
N ARG A 50 4.16 -11.79 -11.61
CA ARG A 50 3.56 -12.61 -12.68
C ARG A 50 3.74 -14.12 -12.49
N HIS A 51 3.82 -14.59 -11.25
CA HIS A 51 3.75 -16.02 -10.94
C HIS A 51 2.35 -16.55 -11.20
N LEU A 52 2.25 -17.84 -11.50
CA LEU A 52 0.96 -18.51 -11.66
C LEU A 52 0.24 -18.57 -10.30
N VAL A 53 -0.93 -17.93 -10.21
CA VAL A 53 -1.81 -17.95 -9.04
C VAL A 53 -3.15 -18.56 -9.46
N LEU A 54 -3.55 -19.64 -8.78
CA LEU A 54 -4.80 -20.35 -9.03
C LEU A 54 -5.66 -20.31 -7.76
N GLU A 55 -6.93 -19.99 -7.91
CA GLU A 55 -7.91 -20.13 -6.84
C GLU A 55 -8.73 -21.40 -7.06
N HIS A 56 -8.91 -22.18 -6.00
CA HIS A 56 -9.77 -23.35 -6.02
C HIS A 56 -10.95 -23.13 -5.06
N PRO A 57 -12.21 -23.32 -5.51
CA PRO A 57 -13.36 -23.17 -4.64
C PRO A 57 -13.31 -24.23 -3.54
N ILE A 58 -13.45 -23.79 -2.30
CA ILE A 58 -13.55 -24.67 -1.14
C ILE A 58 -14.93 -24.55 -0.52
N ASN A 59 -15.49 -25.67 -0.09
CA ASN A 59 -16.78 -25.67 0.60
C ASN A 59 -16.55 -25.36 2.08
N ILE A 60 -16.84 -24.12 2.49
CA ILE A 60 -16.61 -23.65 3.85
C ILE A 60 -17.76 -24.14 4.72
N LYS A 61 -17.46 -24.90 5.78
CA LYS A 61 -18.48 -25.27 6.77
C LYS A 61 -18.88 -24.03 7.57
N PRO A 62 -20.19 -23.83 7.86
CA PRO A 62 -20.62 -22.71 8.70
C PRO A 62 -19.95 -22.80 10.06
N ARG A 63 -19.44 -21.66 10.56
CA ARG A 63 -18.80 -21.57 11.88
C ARG A 63 -19.79 -22.00 12.96
N VAL A 64 -19.37 -22.93 13.82
CA VAL A 64 -20.21 -23.51 14.87
C VAL A 64 -20.37 -22.56 16.06
N GLU A 65 -19.37 -21.70 16.33
CA GLU A 65 -19.41 -20.66 17.37
C GLU A 65 -18.29 -19.63 17.19
N GLY A 66 -18.43 -18.46 17.81
CA GLY A 66 -17.41 -17.40 17.89
C GLY A 66 -17.94 -16.02 17.52
N LYS A 67 -18.06 -15.12 18.51
CA LYS A 67 -18.23 -13.68 18.22
C LYS A 67 -16.97 -13.21 17.50
N SER A 68 -17.17 -12.48 16.41
CA SER A 68 -16.08 -11.82 15.70
C SER A 68 -15.32 -10.94 16.69
N THR A 69 -14.11 -11.34 17.08
CA THR A 69 -13.18 -10.55 17.90
C THR A 69 -12.58 -9.40 17.08
N ILE A 70 -13.38 -8.77 16.21
CA ILE A 70 -13.01 -7.58 15.45
C ILE A 70 -13.37 -6.40 16.34
N GLY A 71 -12.43 -6.01 17.21
CA GLY A 71 -12.50 -4.77 17.94
C GLY A 71 -12.06 -3.58 17.07
N VAL A 72 -12.38 -2.37 17.51
CA VAL A 72 -11.86 -1.12 16.91
C VAL A 72 -10.32 -1.06 16.86
N ARG A 73 -9.63 -1.72 17.80
CA ARG A 73 -8.17 -1.87 17.78
C ARG A 73 -7.70 -2.71 16.60
N THR A 74 -8.32 -3.87 16.40
CA THR A 74 -8.05 -4.75 15.26
C THR A 74 -8.26 -4.03 13.94
N ALA A 75 -9.30 -3.19 13.83
CA ALA A 75 -9.54 -2.40 12.62
C ALA A 75 -8.44 -1.35 12.34
N PHE A 76 -7.90 -0.71 13.37
CA PHE A 76 -6.79 0.25 13.23
C PHE A 76 -5.48 -0.46 12.86
N ASP A 77 -5.21 -1.61 13.47
CA ASP A 77 -4.04 -2.44 13.15
C ASP A 77 -4.12 -2.90 11.69
N THR A 78 -5.28 -3.40 11.24
CA THR A 78 -5.50 -3.75 9.83
C THR A 78 -5.37 -2.55 8.90
N MET A 79 -5.82 -1.35 9.29
CA MET A 79 -5.69 -0.15 8.48
C MET A 79 -4.22 0.29 8.33
N MET A 80 -3.46 0.32 9.42
CA MET A 80 -2.02 0.58 9.43
C MET A 80 -1.27 -0.45 8.59
N GLU A 81 -1.71 -1.70 8.64
CA GLU A 81 -1.15 -2.77 7.85
C GLU A 81 -1.40 -2.58 6.36
N ILE A 82 -2.64 -2.30 5.94
CA ILE A 82 -2.97 -1.94 4.55
C ILE A 82 -2.14 -0.74 4.09
N LEU A 83 -2.01 0.30 4.92
CA LEU A 83 -1.21 1.48 4.61
C LEU A 83 0.26 1.10 4.38
N ASN A 84 0.84 0.26 5.26
CA ASN A 84 2.20 -0.24 5.11
C ASN A 84 2.38 -1.04 3.82
N VAL A 85 1.41 -1.88 3.44
CA VAL A 85 1.44 -2.63 2.18
C VAL A 85 1.44 -1.67 0.99
N VAL A 86 0.52 -0.72 0.96
CA VAL A 86 0.44 0.24 -0.15
C VAL A 86 1.73 1.06 -0.24
N ILE A 87 2.29 1.50 0.89
CA ILE A 87 3.56 2.23 0.94
C ILE A 87 4.74 1.36 0.49
N LEU A 88 4.74 0.05 0.80
CA LEU A 88 5.78 -0.86 0.35
C LEU A 88 5.77 -1.06 -1.17
N PHE A 89 4.59 -1.19 -1.78
CA PHE A 89 4.48 -1.49 -3.21
C PHE A 89 4.40 -0.26 -4.11
N ASN A 90 3.69 0.79 -3.69
CA ASN A 90 3.46 2.00 -4.48
C ASN A 90 3.18 3.20 -3.54
N PRO A 91 4.22 3.72 -2.87
CA PRO A 91 4.08 4.83 -1.93
C PRO A 91 3.51 6.09 -2.59
N MET A 92 3.80 6.31 -3.88
CA MET A 92 3.26 7.45 -4.61
C MET A 92 1.73 7.50 -4.61
N ARG A 93 1.03 6.36 -4.62
CA ARG A 93 -0.44 6.32 -4.52
C ARG A 93 -1.00 6.90 -3.23
N VAL A 94 -0.22 6.94 -2.14
CA VAL A 94 -0.63 7.51 -0.85
C VAL A 94 -0.25 8.98 -0.77
N PHE A 95 1.01 9.32 -1.10
CA PHE A 95 1.52 10.67 -0.92
C PHE A 95 1.01 11.66 -1.98
N LEU A 96 0.77 11.21 -3.22
CA LEU A 96 0.30 12.07 -4.31
C LEU A 96 -1.08 12.70 -4.06
N PRO A 97 -2.14 11.96 -3.67
CA PRO A 97 -3.43 12.59 -3.38
C PRO A 97 -3.35 13.55 -2.19
N ILE A 98 -2.53 13.23 -1.18
CA ILE A 98 -2.28 14.11 -0.02
C ILE A 98 -1.58 15.40 -0.48
N SER A 99 -0.50 15.31 -1.27
CA SER A 99 0.21 16.49 -1.75
C SER A 99 -0.68 17.39 -2.59
N ILE A 100 -1.47 16.81 -3.50
CA ILE A 100 -2.42 17.55 -4.35
C ILE A 100 -3.48 18.24 -3.48
N LEU A 101 -4.04 17.54 -2.49
CA LEU A 101 -5.03 18.11 -1.58
C LEU A 101 -4.48 19.37 -0.88
N PHE A 102 -3.28 19.29 -0.31
CA PHE A 102 -2.67 20.43 0.38
C PHE A 102 -2.34 21.59 -0.56
N VAL A 103 -1.83 21.32 -1.76
CA VAL A 103 -1.56 22.35 -2.77
C VAL A 103 -2.87 23.02 -3.24
N VAL A 104 -3.92 22.24 -3.52
CA VAL A 104 -5.22 22.76 -3.97
C VAL A 104 -5.88 23.61 -2.88
N LEU A 105 -5.86 23.16 -1.62
CA LEU A 105 -6.35 23.94 -0.49
C LEU A 105 -5.55 25.23 -0.30
N GLY A 106 -4.23 25.14 -0.41
CA GLY A 106 -3.34 26.30 -0.31
C GLY A 106 -3.58 27.32 -1.43
N LEU A 107 -3.76 26.87 -2.68
CA LEU A 107 -4.09 27.72 -3.82
C LEU A 107 -5.49 28.34 -3.67
N GLY A 108 -6.49 27.56 -3.26
CA GLY A 108 -7.84 28.07 -3.01
C GLY A 108 -7.85 29.18 -1.96
N TRP A 109 -7.08 29.01 -0.89
CA TRP A 109 -6.89 30.03 0.14
C TRP A 109 -6.09 31.24 -0.38
N ALA A 110 -5.03 31.01 -1.17
CA ALA A 110 -4.23 32.08 -1.76
C ALA A 110 -5.06 33.00 -2.67
N ILE A 111 -5.93 32.42 -3.50
CA ILE A 111 -6.76 33.15 -4.46
C ILE A 111 -7.65 34.17 -3.75
N GLN A 112 -8.27 33.81 -2.62
CA GLN A 112 -9.11 34.73 -1.86
C GLN A 112 -8.35 35.98 -1.38
N PHE A 113 -7.12 35.79 -0.89
CA PHE A 113 -6.28 36.89 -0.40
C PHE A 113 -5.68 37.73 -1.53
N LEU A 114 -5.36 37.09 -2.67
CA LEU A 114 -4.89 37.78 -3.87
C LEU A 114 -5.97 38.69 -4.45
N ILE A 115 -7.23 38.22 -4.54
CA ILE A 115 -8.36 39.04 -5.00
C ILE A 115 -8.61 40.22 -4.06
N MET A 116 -8.41 40.04 -2.75
CA MET A 116 -8.52 41.11 -1.75
C MET A 116 -7.36 42.11 -1.77
N GLY A 117 -6.34 41.91 -2.62
CA GLY A 117 -5.15 42.77 -2.66
C GLY A 117 -4.25 42.68 -1.42
N LYS A 118 -4.44 41.66 -0.57
CA LYS A 118 -3.71 41.48 0.70
C LYS A 118 -2.41 40.66 0.56
N GLY A 119 -2.03 40.31 -0.68
CA GLY A 119 -0.85 39.48 -0.96
C GLY A 119 -1.07 37.99 -0.66
N LEU A 120 0.02 37.22 -0.55
CA LEU A 120 -0.04 35.80 -0.21
C LEU A 120 -0.20 35.63 1.32
N SER A 121 -1.29 34.97 1.73
CA SER A 121 -1.50 34.63 3.14
C SER A 121 -0.44 33.64 3.64
N THR A 122 0.10 33.87 4.84
CA THR A 122 1.03 32.94 5.51
C THR A 122 0.47 31.51 5.59
N GLY A 123 -0.85 31.38 5.81
CA GLY A 123 -1.52 30.07 5.83
C GLY A 123 -1.53 29.36 4.48
N ALA A 124 -1.73 30.11 3.38
CA ALA A 124 -1.64 29.56 2.03
C ALA A 124 -0.21 29.09 1.71
N SER A 125 0.80 29.90 2.04
CA SER A 125 2.21 29.55 1.85
C SER A 125 2.59 28.28 2.63
N MET A 126 2.09 28.11 3.86
CA MET A 126 2.30 26.92 4.68
C MET A 126 1.67 25.67 4.05
N LEU A 127 0.40 25.76 3.60
CA LEU A 127 -0.30 24.64 2.97
C LEU A 127 0.38 24.18 1.69
N ILE A 128 0.80 25.13 0.83
CA ILE A 128 1.53 24.81 -0.40
C ILE A 128 2.87 24.15 -0.06
N SER A 129 3.62 24.69 0.92
CA SER A 129 4.89 24.12 1.37
C SER A 129 4.73 22.68 1.89
N MET A 130 3.71 22.41 2.70
CA MET A 130 3.39 21.06 3.18
C MET A 130 3.07 20.11 2.02
N GLY A 131 2.31 20.56 1.02
CA GLY A 131 2.03 19.78 -0.18
C GLY A 131 3.31 19.40 -0.94
N VAL A 132 4.23 20.34 -1.13
CA VAL A 132 5.53 20.09 -1.78
C VAL A 132 6.40 19.13 -0.96
N ILE A 133 6.41 19.27 0.37
CA ILE A 133 7.13 18.34 1.26
C ILE A 133 6.57 16.92 1.12
N PHE A 134 5.25 16.74 1.19
CA PHE A 134 4.63 15.42 1.01
C PHE A 134 4.91 14.81 -0.36
N PHE A 135 4.90 15.62 -1.42
CA PHE A 135 5.26 15.16 -2.75
C PHE A 135 6.71 14.67 -2.81
N THR A 136 7.63 15.42 -2.20
CA THR A 136 9.07 15.07 -2.17
C THR A 136 9.31 13.80 -1.36
N ILE A 137 8.66 13.65 -0.20
CA ILE A 137 8.69 12.41 0.59
C ILE A 137 8.13 11.23 -0.20
N GLY A 138 7.05 11.46 -0.96
CA GLY A 138 6.48 10.45 -1.86
C GLY A 138 7.47 9.98 -2.93
N LEU A 139 8.19 10.92 -3.57
CA LEU A 139 9.24 10.59 -4.55
C LEU A 139 10.40 9.81 -3.92
N ILE A 140 10.88 10.22 -2.74
CA ILE A 140 11.96 9.51 -2.02
C ILE A 140 11.51 8.10 -1.65
N SER A 141 10.27 7.96 -1.17
CA SER A 141 9.69 6.67 -0.80
C SER A 141 9.56 5.74 -2.00
N GLU A 142 9.16 6.28 -3.16
CA GLU A 142 9.08 5.53 -4.42
C GLU A 142 10.46 4.99 -4.83
N GLN A 143 11.48 5.84 -4.78
CA GLN A 143 12.87 5.42 -5.08
C GLN A 143 13.35 4.34 -4.11
N LEU A 144 13.06 4.48 -2.81
CA LEU A 144 13.42 3.49 -1.80
C LEU A 144 12.71 2.15 -2.04
N SER A 145 11.43 2.17 -2.41
CA SER A 145 10.67 0.96 -2.76
C SER A 145 11.29 0.26 -3.98
N GLN A 146 11.65 1.01 -5.02
CA GLN A 146 12.28 0.47 -6.22
C GLN A 146 13.65 -0.15 -5.93
N LEU A 147 14.48 0.53 -5.11
CA LEU A 147 15.76 0.01 -4.66
C LEU A 147 15.59 -1.30 -3.89
N ARG A 148 14.65 -1.36 -2.94
CA ARG A 148 14.38 -2.57 -2.14
C ARG A 148 13.90 -3.75 -2.98
N LYS A 149 13.07 -3.49 -4.00
CA LYS A 149 12.65 -4.53 -4.95
C LYS A 149 13.83 -5.03 -5.78
N SER A 150 14.69 -4.13 -6.25
CA SER A 150 15.87 -4.49 -7.05
C SER A 150 16.91 -5.30 -6.28
N SER A 151 17.13 -4.99 -5.00
CA SER A 151 18.10 -5.70 -4.16
C SER A 151 17.65 -7.12 -3.83
N VAL A 152 16.35 -7.32 -3.59
CA VAL A 152 15.78 -8.66 -3.37
C VAL A 152 15.86 -9.52 -4.63
N LEU A 153 15.64 -8.95 -5.81
CA LEU A 153 15.79 -9.67 -7.09
C LEU A 153 17.25 -10.07 -7.35
N LYS A 154 18.23 -9.20 -7.09
CA LYS A 154 19.66 -9.52 -7.26
C LYS A 154 20.15 -10.63 -6.33
N MET A 155 19.59 -10.74 -5.12
CA MET A 155 19.93 -11.83 -4.20
C MET A 155 19.40 -13.19 -4.64
N GLY A 156 18.29 -13.25 -5.38
CA GLY A 156 17.78 -14.52 -5.92
C GLY A 156 18.59 -15.05 -7.12
N ASP A 157 19.30 -14.17 -7.83
CA ASP A 157 20.10 -14.50 -9.01
C ASP A 157 21.54 -14.93 -8.65
N SER A 158 21.99 -14.64 -7.42
CA SER A 158 23.32 -15.00 -6.90
C SER A 158 23.38 -16.38 -6.23
N ASP A 159 22.24 -17.05 -6.08
CA ASP A 159 22.14 -18.39 -5.48
C ASP A 159 22.19 -19.52 -6.56
N TYR A 160 22.59 -19.20 -7.80
CA TYR A 160 22.85 -20.15 -8.90
C TYR A 160 24.30 -20.08 -9.39
#